data_AF-A0A935FAZ8-F1
#
_entry.id   AF-A0A935FAZ8-F1
#
_cell.length_a   1.000
_cell.length_b   1.000
_cell.length_c   1.000
_cell.angle_alpha   90.00
_cell.angle_beta   90.00
_cell.angle_gamma   90.00
#
_symmetry.space_group_name_H-M   'P 1'
#
loop_
_entity.id
_entity.type
_entity.pdbx_description
1 polymer ?
#
loop_
_entity_poly.entity_id
_entity_poly.type
_entity_poly.pdbx_seq_one_letter_code
_entity_poly.pdbx_strand_id
1 'polypeptide(L)'
;MGFLSEYRTVNNLLREEQGIVFYAESRHYYQYFEQLIKDILPGSSITYITSDKKDPLLQAAPAGIRVLYCKWMLGFLFRELRASVMIMTMPDLGNYFLKKSPGVKQYVYVFHAAVSTHLQYRKQAFDHYDTILCTGDYQVKEIRKAEAMFQLPAKQLLPYGYPLISRLKQMNRPVTDPLLPTYLIAPSWFSGCIFESCMEALLAQLSSMPCRVLVRSHPEYEKRYPERFRRIKKC
;
A
#
# COMPACT_ATOMS: atom_id res chain seq x y z
N MET A 1 14.56 16.87 -6.76
CA MET A 1 15.81 16.10 -6.54
C MET A 1 16.27 15.41 -7.82
N GLY A 2 17.53 15.64 -8.20
CA GLY A 2 18.23 14.93 -9.26
C GLY A 2 19.06 13.75 -8.73
N PHE A 3 19.63 12.93 -9.62
CA PHE A 3 20.33 11.69 -9.28
C PHE A 3 21.48 11.89 -8.27
N LEU A 4 22.30 12.93 -8.42
CA LEU A 4 23.42 13.21 -7.51
C LEU A 4 22.98 13.48 -6.06
N SER A 5 21.84 14.15 -5.89
CA SER A 5 21.26 14.42 -4.57
C SER A 5 20.73 13.13 -3.93
N GLU A 6 20.09 12.27 -4.72
CA GLU A 6 19.67 10.94 -4.29
C GLU A 6 20.88 10.08 -3.90
N TYR A 7 21.94 10.08 -4.70
CA TYR A 7 23.18 9.35 -4.43
C TYR A 7 23.83 9.73 -3.11
N ARG A 8 23.98 11.02 -2.83
CA ARG A 8 24.51 11.48 -1.55
C ARG A 8 23.62 11.06 -0.38
N THR A 9 22.31 11.18 -0.55
CA THR A 9 21.32 10.84 0.48
C THR A 9 21.37 9.35 0.82
N VAL A 10 21.36 8.49 -0.21
CA VAL A 10 21.42 7.03 -0.05
C VAL A 10 22.75 6.61 0.57
N ASN A 11 23.88 7.13 0.09
CA ASN A 11 25.17 6.77 0.67
C ASN A 11 25.33 7.22 2.12
N ASN A 12 24.77 8.38 2.49
CA ASN A 12 24.78 8.80 3.89
C ASN A 12 23.91 7.88 4.76
N LEU A 13 22.73 7.50 4.27
CA LEU A 13 21.85 6.56 4.96
C LEU A 13 22.52 5.19 5.18
N LEU A 14 23.22 4.68 4.17
CA LEU A 14 23.87 3.37 4.19
C LEU A 14 25.09 3.28 5.13
N ARG A 15 25.63 4.41 5.59
CA ARG A 15 26.73 4.45 6.57
C ARG A 15 26.28 4.19 8.00
N GLU A 16 24.99 4.31 8.27
CA GLU A 16 24.40 4.26 9.61
C GLU A 16 23.50 3.01 9.72
N GLU A 17 23.55 2.33 10.86
CA GLU A 17 22.55 1.28 11.16
C GLU A 17 21.22 1.94 11.52
N GLN A 18 20.18 1.64 10.74
CA GLN A 18 18.86 2.23 10.94
C GLN A 18 18.08 1.47 12.01
N GLY A 19 17.22 2.19 12.75
CA GLY A 19 16.26 1.58 13.66
C GLY A 19 15.15 0.88 12.88
N ILE A 20 14.07 1.62 12.62
CA ILE A 20 12.90 1.14 11.88
C ILE A 20 12.81 1.88 10.56
N VAL A 21 12.81 1.14 9.46
CA VAL A 21 12.67 1.70 8.11
C VAL A 21 11.29 1.37 7.55
N PHE A 22 10.54 2.39 7.15
CA PHE A 22 9.32 2.23 6.37
C PHE A 22 9.62 2.52 4.91
N TYR A 23 9.13 1.67 4.00
CA TYR A 23 9.22 1.91 2.56
C TYR A 23 7.85 1.99 1.89
N ALA A 24 7.64 3.04 1.10
CA ALA A 24 6.44 3.30 0.31
C ALA A 24 6.76 3.57 -1.16
N GLU A 25 6.18 2.79 -2.08
CA GLU A 25 6.33 3.04 -3.52
C GLU A 25 5.60 4.31 -3.99
N SER A 26 4.58 4.73 -3.24
CA SER A 26 3.72 5.88 -3.53
C SER A 26 3.24 6.53 -2.24
N ARG A 27 2.97 7.85 -2.30
CA ARG A 27 2.37 8.63 -1.20
C ARG A 27 1.09 8.01 -0.63
N HIS A 28 0.36 7.24 -1.45
CA HIS A 28 -0.90 6.62 -1.05
C HIS A 28 -0.72 5.50 -0.03
N TYR A 29 0.47 4.92 0.11
CA TYR A 29 0.68 3.84 1.07
C TYR A 29 0.89 4.33 2.51
N TYR A 30 1.20 5.61 2.71
CA TYR A 30 1.36 6.16 4.04
C TYR A 30 0.14 5.94 4.94
N GLN A 31 -1.07 5.95 4.37
CA GLN A 31 -2.31 5.71 5.13
C GLN A 31 -2.35 4.34 5.85
N TYR A 32 -1.58 3.35 5.39
CA TYR A 32 -1.47 2.02 6.03
C TYR A 32 -0.42 2.01 7.14
N PHE A 33 0.55 2.92 7.08
CA PHE A 33 1.61 3.06 8.07
C PHE A 33 1.30 4.09 9.15
N GLU A 34 0.44 5.07 8.86
CA GLU A 34 0.24 6.27 9.70
C GLU A 34 -0.02 5.90 11.16
N GLN A 35 -0.95 4.98 11.43
CA GLN A 35 -1.27 4.57 12.80
C GLN A 35 -0.11 3.81 13.44
N LEU A 36 0.46 2.83 12.71
CA LEU A 36 1.59 2.02 13.19
C LEU A 36 2.79 2.90 13.57
N ILE A 37 3.12 3.87 12.72
CA ILE A 37 4.18 4.85 12.96
C ILE A 37 3.88 5.65 14.23
N LYS A 38 2.66 6.20 14.39
CA LYS A 38 2.29 6.97 15.58
C LYS A 38 2.44 6.17 16.87
N ASP A 39 2.04 4.90 16.83
CA ASP A 39 2.05 4.02 17.99
C ASP A 39 3.49 3.64 18.43
N ILE A 40 4.41 3.48 17.48
CA ILE A 40 5.79 3.05 17.78
C ILE A 40 6.81 4.20 17.81
N LEU A 41 6.46 5.39 17.34
CA LEU A 41 7.36 6.55 17.30
C LEU A 41 7.96 6.90 18.67
N PRO A 42 7.21 6.88 19.80
CA PRO A 42 7.79 7.11 21.12
C PRO A 42 8.86 6.06 21.43
N GLY A 43 10.13 6.48 21.46
CA GLY A 43 11.27 5.60 21.76
C GLY A 43 11.90 4.91 20.54
N SER A 44 11.45 5.21 19.32
CA SER A 44 12.00 4.62 18.09
C SER A 44 12.66 5.65 17.18
N SER A 45 13.75 5.25 16.52
CA SER A 45 14.33 5.99 15.39
C SER A 45 13.70 5.49 14.09
N ILE A 46 12.89 6.33 13.44
CA ILE A 46 12.14 5.99 12.22
C ILE A 46 12.70 6.70 10.99
N THR A 47 13.06 5.92 9.98
CA THR A 47 13.37 6.41 8.63
C THR A 47 12.26 5.99 7.66
N TYR A 48 11.59 6.94 7.03
CA TYR A 48 10.58 6.71 5.99
C TYR A 48 11.16 7.00 4.61
N ILE A 49 11.09 6.03 3.71
CA ILE A 49 11.64 6.11 2.35
C ILE A 49 10.48 6.02 1.36
N THR A 50 10.38 7.02 0.49
CA THR A 50 9.33 7.09 -0.54
C THR A 50 9.92 7.18 -1.95
N SER A 51 9.30 6.48 -2.89
CA SER A 51 9.64 6.59 -4.33
C SER A 51 8.78 7.61 -5.08
N ASP A 52 7.92 8.36 -4.38
CA ASP A 52 7.10 9.41 -4.95
C ASP A 52 7.64 10.81 -4.62
N LYS A 53 8.12 11.53 -5.65
CA LYS A 53 8.70 12.87 -5.50
C LYS A 53 7.73 13.91 -4.95
N LYS A 54 6.41 13.69 -5.05
CA LYS A 54 5.41 14.61 -4.50
C LYS A 54 4.69 14.04 -3.28
N ASP A 55 5.28 13.04 -2.62
CA ASP A 55 4.85 12.62 -1.29
C ASP A 55 4.90 13.83 -0.32
N PRO A 56 3.78 14.22 0.31
CA PRO A 56 3.74 15.38 1.20
C PRO A 56 4.72 15.28 2.38
N LEU A 57 5.08 14.07 2.79
CA LEU A 57 6.01 13.83 3.90
C LEU A 57 7.43 14.32 3.60
N LEU A 58 7.80 14.49 2.34
CA LEU A 58 9.09 15.07 1.96
C LEU A 58 9.18 16.56 2.29
N GLN A 59 8.04 17.25 2.42
CA GLN A 59 7.98 18.68 2.76
C GLN A 59 7.58 18.90 4.21
N ALA A 60 6.65 18.08 4.72
CA ALA A 60 6.09 18.18 6.06
C ALA A 60 6.19 16.82 6.77
N ALA A 61 7.41 16.45 7.14
CA ALA A 61 7.65 15.25 7.95
C ALA A 61 7.13 15.47 9.38
N PRO A 62 6.42 14.49 9.99
CA PRO A 62 6.15 14.50 11.41
C PRO A 62 7.45 14.55 12.22
N ALA A 63 7.43 15.25 13.36
CA ALA A 63 8.59 15.33 14.25
C ALA A 63 9.06 13.93 14.65
N GLY A 64 10.38 13.70 14.64
CA GLY A 64 10.97 12.39 14.98
C GLY A 64 11.04 11.38 13.82
N ILE A 65 10.56 11.73 12.62
CA ILE A 65 10.65 10.87 11.43
C ILE A 65 11.61 11.48 10.41
N ARG A 66 12.65 10.73 10.02
CA ARG A 66 13.52 11.09 8.89
C ARG A 66 12.87 10.64 7.59
N VAL A 67 12.47 11.56 6.72
CA VAL A 67 11.82 11.24 5.44
C VAL A 67 12.78 11.46 4.27
N LEU A 68 12.95 10.45 3.43
CA LEU A 68 13.89 10.45 2.30
C LEU A 68 13.21 10.01 1.00
N TYR A 69 13.63 10.61 -0.11
CA TYR A 69 13.22 10.17 -1.44
C TYR A 69 14.28 9.25 -2.06
N CYS A 70 13.85 8.09 -2.59
CA CYS A 70 14.70 7.22 -3.40
C CYS A 70 13.87 6.49 -4.46
N LYS A 71 14.34 6.50 -5.71
CA LYS A 71 13.70 5.81 -6.84
C LYS A 71 14.73 5.18 -7.77
N TRP A 72 15.75 5.93 -8.17
CA TRP A 72 16.75 5.46 -9.13
C TRP A 72 17.73 4.49 -8.50
N MET A 73 18.06 4.69 -7.22
CA MET A 73 19.02 3.87 -6.48
C MET A 73 18.35 2.79 -5.63
N LEU A 74 17.06 2.53 -5.84
CA LEU A 74 16.27 1.69 -4.96
C LEU A 74 16.83 0.27 -4.83
N GLY A 75 17.25 -0.33 -5.96
CA GLY A 75 17.85 -1.67 -5.94
C GLY A 75 19.18 -1.73 -5.18
N PHE A 76 20.00 -0.67 -5.26
CA PHE A 76 21.24 -0.57 -4.49
C PHE A 76 20.95 -0.36 -3.00
N LEU A 77 20.06 0.59 -2.68
CA LEU A 77 19.61 0.83 -1.32
C LEU A 77 19.09 -0.45 -0.65
N PHE A 78 18.19 -1.18 -1.30
CA PHE A 78 17.60 -2.40 -0.73
C PHE A 78 18.62 -3.50 -0.46
N ARG A 79 19.68 -3.59 -1.27
CA ARG A 79 20.72 -4.60 -1.13
C ARG A 79 21.71 -4.30 -0.02
N GLU A 80 22.04 -3.03 0.18
CA GLU A 80 23.09 -2.59 1.13
C GLU A 80 22.52 -2.10 2.48
N LEU A 81 21.21 -1.87 2.59
CA LEU A 81 20.59 -1.29 3.78
C LEU A 81 20.89 -2.12 5.03
N ARG A 82 21.27 -1.45 6.11
CA ARG A 82 21.39 -2.05 7.45
C ARG A 82 20.30 -1.47 8.34
N ALA A 83 19.42 -2.32 8.85
CA ALA A 83 18.32 -1.88 9.70
C ALA A 83 17.91 -2.95 10.71
N SER A 84 17.36 -2.53 11.86
CA SER A 84 16.76 -3.48 12.79
C SER A 84 15.45 -4.03 12.23
N VAL A 85 14.60 -3.17 11.66
CA VAL A 85 13.33 -3.59 11.05
C VAL A 85 13.09 -2.83 9.75
N MET A 86 12.61 -3.51 8.71
CA MET A 86 12.10 -2.91 7.49
C MET A 86 10.64 -3.30 7.25
N ILE A 87 9.76 -2.29 7.18
CA ILE A 87 8.31 -2.43 7.05
C ILE A 87 7.87 -1.89 5.69
N MET A 88 7.09 -2.67 4.94
CA MET A 88 6.60 -2.25 3.61
C MET A 88 5.29 -2.92 3.21
N THR A 89 4.63 -2.35 2.19
CA THR A 89 3.39 -2.89 1.60
C THR A 89 3.59 -3.63 0.27
N MET A 90 4.82 -3.66 -0.23
CA MET A 90 5.18 -4.21 -1.53
C MET A 90 5.40 -5.73 -1.43
N PRO A 91 4.75 -6.57 -2.25
CA PRO A 91 5.02 -8.00 -2.28
C PRO A 91 6.32 -8.32 -3.06
N ASP A 92 6.69 -9.60 -3.12
CA ASP A 92 7.76 -10.12 -3.98
C ASP A 92 9.19 -9.61 -3.66
N LEU A 93 9.44 -9.20 -2.41
CA LEU A 93 10.78 -8.89 -1.92
C LEU A 93 11.72 -10.07 -2.19
N GLY A 94 12.89 -9.84 -2.79
CA GLY A 94 13.87 -10.89 -3.09
C GLY A 94 13.68 -11.59 -4.44
N ASN A 95 12.45 -11.67 -4.94
CA ASN A 95 12.11 -12.44 -6.15
C ASN A 95 12.57 -11.75 -7.44
N TYR A 96 12.58 -10.41 -7.47
CA TYR A 96 12.87 -9.62 -8.68
C TYR A 96 13.97 -8.58 -8.46
N PHE A 97 13.76 -7.34 -8.91
CA PHE A 97 14.75 -6.25 -8.88
C PHE A 97 15.18 -5.88 -7.46
N LEU A 98 14.26 -5.86 -6.50
CA LEU A 98 14.54 -5.49 -5.11
C LEU A 98 14.94 -6.72 -4.31
N LYS A 99 16.22 -6.79 -3.95
CA LYS A 99 16.79 -7.91 -3.19
C LYS A 99 16.70 -7.68 -1.69
N LYS A 100 16.61 -8.78 -0.94
CA LYS A 100 16.73 -8.77 0.52
C LYS A 100 18.17 -8.37 0.89
N SER A 101 18.34 -7.43 1.80
CA SER A 101 19.65 -7.12 2.37
C SER A 101 19.95 -8.10 3.51
N PRO A 102 21.17 -8.64 3.58
CA PRO A 102 21.62 -9.41 4.74
C PRO A 102 21.79 -8.54 6.01
N GLY A 103 21.86 -7.21 5.86
CA GLY A 103 22.00 -6.25 6.95
C GLY A 103 20.68 -5.84 7.62
N VAL A 104 19.53 -6.27 7.10
CA VAL A 104 18.22 -6.03 7.73
C VAL A 104 17.83 -7.24 8.57
N LYS A 105 17.62 -7.04 9.87
CA LYS A 105 17.37 -8.14 10.82
C LYS A 105 15.96 -8.72 10.70
N GLN A 106 14.97 -7.89 10.38
CA GLN A 106 13.57 -8.33 10.25
C GLN A 106 12.83 -7.57 9.14
N TYR A 107 12.19 -8.32 8.25
CA TYR A 107 11.28 -7.81 7.24
C TYR A 107 9.84 -8.06 7.62
N VAL A 108 9.06 -7.00 7.58
CA VAL A 108 7.67 -6.96 8.02
C VAL A 108 6.77 -6.51 6.88
N TYR A 109 5.79 -7.33 6.53
CA TYR A 109 4.80 -7.01 5.52
C TYR A 109 3.52 -6.45 6.14
N VAL A 110 3.04 -5.34 5.59
CA VAL A 110 1.74 -4.72 5.92
C VAL A 110 0.84 -4.75 4.69
N PHE A 111 -0.38 -5.28 4.83
CA PHE A 111 -1.32 -5.30 3.71
C PHE A 111 -1.85 -3.91 3.37
N HIS A 112 -1.79 -3.56 2.09
CA HIS A 112 -2.49 -2.39 1.52
C HIS A 112 -3.83 -2.77 0.86
N ALA A 113 -4.26 -4.02 1.00
CA ALA A 113 -5.54 -4.53 0.50
C ALA A 113 -6.03 -5.69 1.39
N ALA A 114 -7.31 -5.65 1.75
CA ALA A 114 -7.97 -6.73 2.50
C ALA A 114 -8.49 -7.81 1.54
N VAL A 115 -7.56 -8.55 0.93
CA VAL A 115 -7.83 -9.57 -0.10
C VAL A 115 -7.13 -10.88 0.25
N SER A 116 -7.53 -11.97 -0.42
CA SER A 116 -6.91 -13.29 -0.29
C SER A 116 -5.46 -13.26 -0.76
N THR A 117 -4.58 -13.86 0.05
CA THR A 117 -3.16 -14.05 -0.26
C THR A 117 -2.94 -15.05 -1.39
N HIS A 118 -3.87 -16.00 -1.58
CA HIS A 118 -3.78 -17.03 -2.62
C HIS A 118 -4.34 -16.58 -3.96
N LEU A 119 -5.40 -15.76 -3.95
CA LEU A 119 -6.07 -15.35 -5.20
C LEU A 119 -5.41 -14.13 -5.84
N GLN A 120 -4.94 -13.18 -5.04
CA GLN A 120 -4.51 -11.88 -5.57
C GLN A 120 -3.00 -11.78 -5.80
N TYR A 121 -2.21 -12.56 -5.07
CA TYR A 121 -0.75 -12.44 -5.07
C TYR A 121 -0.08 -13.62 -5.76
N ARG A 122 1.17 -13.40 -6.20
CA ARG A 122 2.00 -14.48 -6.72
C ARG A 122 2.31 -15.48 -5.61
N LYS A 123 2.53 -16.73 -6.01
CA LYS A 123 2.82 -17.85 -5.10
C LYS A 123 3.91 -17.53 -4.06
N GLN A 124 4.96 -16.80 -4.46
CA GLN A 124 6.14 -16.52 -3.63
C GLN A 124 6.16 -15.09 -3.05
N ALA A 125 5.03 -14.37 -3.13
CA ALA A 125 4.95 -12.95 -2.82
C ALA A 125 5.41 -12.60 -1.40
N PHE A 126 5.32 -13.54 -0.46
CA PHE A 126 5.59 -13.29 0.95
C PHE A 126 6.76 -14.10 1.50
N ASP A 127 7.44 -14.90 0.68
CA ASP A 127 8.39 -15.92 1.13
C ASP A 127 9.59 -15.34 1.90
N HIS A 128 10.02 -14.13 1.53
CA HIS A 128 11.18 -13.46 2.10
C HIS A 128 10.89 -12.55 3.31
N TYR A 129 9.63 -12.50 3.76
CA TYR A 129 9.23 -11.78 4.97
C TYR A 129 9.31 -12.67 6.21
N ASP A 130 9.75 -12.06 7.31
CA ASP A 130 9.87 -12.73 8.61
C ASP A 130 8.55 -12.59 9.41
N THR A 131 7.85 -11.46 9.23
CA THR A 131 6.58 -11.15 9.89
C THR A 131 5.55 -10.59 8.92
N ILE A 132 4.28 -10.96 9.11
CA ILE A 132 3.15 -10.47 8.33
C ILE A 132 2.07 -9.95 9.28
N LEU A 133 1.66 -8.69 9.09
CA LEU A 133 0.55 -8.06 9.82
C LEU A 133 -0.74 -8.39 9.08
N CYS A 134 -1.37 -9.51 9.45
CA CYS A 134 -2.57 -10.03 8.83
C CYS A 134 -3.79 -9.15 9.11
N THR A 135 -4.60 -8.91 8.07
CA THR A 135 -5.86 -8.16 8.16
C THR A 135 -6.98 -8.94 8.82
N GLY A 136 -6.85 -10.28 8.89
CA GLY A 136 -7.79 -11.18 9.56
C GLY A 136 -7.37 -12.64 9.45
N ASP A 137 -8.12 -13.52 10.13
CA ASP A 137 -7.81 -14.95 10.28
C ASP A 137 -7.70 -15.71 8.95
N TYR A 138 -8.40 -15.25 7.91
CA TYR A 138 -8.35 -15.88 6.60
C TYR A 138 -6.92 -15.85 6.02
N GLN A 139 -6.20 -14.73 6.16
CA GLN A 139 -4.82 -14.64 5.70
C GLN A 139 -3.89 -15.52 6.53
N VAL A 140 -4.13 -15.62 7.84
CA VAL A 140 -3.37 -16.52 8.72
C VAL A 140 -3.52 -17.96 8.24
N LYS A 141 -4.76 -18.41 8.00
CA LYS A 141 -5.07 -19.76 7.50
C LYS A 141 -4.44 -20.03 6.14
N GLU A 142 -4.57 -19.08 5.21
CA GLU A 142 -3.98 -19.18 3.87
C GLU A 142 -2.45 -19.28 3.91
N ILE A 143 -1.79 -18.41 4.67
CA ILE A 143 -0.32 -18.41 4.76
C ILE A 143 0.17 -19.70 5.44
N ARG A 144 -0.44 -20.12 6.54
CA ARG A 144 -0.10 -21.40 7.21
C ARG A 144 -0.29 -22.60 6.28
N LYS A 145 -1.34 -22.59 5.46
CA LYS A 145 -1.58 -23.65 4.46
C LYS A 145 -0.50 -23.64 3.38
N ALA A 146 -0.08 -22.47 2.90
CA ALA A 146 1.00 -22.34 1.93
C ALA A 146 2.34 -22.80 2.54
N GLU A 147 2.65 -22.43 3.77
CA GLU A 147 3.85 -22.86 4.48
C GLU A 147 3.93 -24.38 4.61
N ALA A 148 2.83 -25.03 5.02
CA ALA A 148 2.76 -26.49 5.11
C ALA A 148 2.87 -27.17 3.74
N MET A 149 2.17 -26.64 2.73
CA MET A 149 2.11 -27.23 1.38
C MET A 149 3.45 -27.12 0.64
N PHE A 150 4.16 -25.99 0.80
CA PHE A 150 5.40 -25.70 0.09
C PHE A 150 6.65 -25.82 0.97
N GLN A 151 6.50 -26.35 2.20
CA GLN A 151 7.59 -26.54 3.17
C GLN A 151 8.39 -25.25 3.44
N LEU A 152 7.68 -24.12 3.56
CA LEU A 152 8.30 -22.81 3.80
C LEU A 152 8.58 -22.61 5.30
N PRO A 153 9.60 -21.79 5.65
CA PRO A 153 9.81 -21.37 7.02
C PRO A 153 8.58 -20.68 7.59
N ALA A 154 8.22 -21.05 8.81
CA ALA A 154 7.08 -20.47 9.52
C ALA A 154 7.35 -19.00 9.86
N LYS A 155 6.45 -18.13 9.42
CA LYS A 155 6.50 -16.69 9.68
C LYS A 155 5.79 -16.34 10.97
N GLN A 156 6.14 -15.20 11.54
CA GLN A 156 5.32 -14.58 12.56
C GLN A 156 4.09 -13.93 11.91
N LEU A 157 2.90 -14.44 12.22
CA LEU A 157 1.64 -13.92 11.69
C LEU A 157 0.92 -13.19 12.81
N LEU A 158 0.81 -11.87 12.70
CA LEU A 158 0.21 -11.02 13.72
C LEU A 158 -1.20 -10.60 13.29
N PRO A 159 -2.25 -10.84 14.09
CA PRO A 159 -3.59 -10.36 13.81
C PRO A 159 -3.65 -8.84 14.06
N TYR A 160 -3.35 -8.07 13.02
CA TYR A 160 -3.25 -6.62 13.09
C TYR A 160 -4.55 -5.90 12.69
N GLY A 161 -5.35 -6.54 11.84
CA GLY A 161 -6.53 -5.91 11.26
C GLY A 161 -6.17 -4.98 10.11
N TYR A 162 -7.12 -4.10 9.73
CA TYR A 162 -6.96 -3.20 8.59
C TYR A 162 -7.11 -1.73 9.02
N PRO A 163 -6.02 -0.93 9.05
CA PRO A 163 -6.02 0.41 9.62
C PRO A 163 -7.11 1.34 9.08
N LEU A 164 -7.43 1.24 7.79
CA LEU A 164 -8.46 2.07 7.17
C LEU A 164 -9.86 1.75 7.69
N ILE A 165 -10.18 0.48 7.94
CA ILE A 165 -11.46 0.09 8.54
C ILE A 165 -11.53 0.58 9.98
N SER A 166 -10.44 0.48 10.74
CA SER A 166 -10.36 1.03 12.11
C SER A 166 -10.60 2.54 12.13
N ARG A 167 -9.96 3.28 11.21
CA ARG A 167 -10.18 4.72 11.05
C ARG A 167 -11.62 5.05 10.71
N LEU A 168 -12.25 4.30 9.80
CA LEU A 168 -13.66 4.49 9.44
C LEU A 168 -14.58 4.30 10.64
N LYS A 169 -14.33 3.29 11.50
CA LYS A 169 -15.08 3.09 12.74
C LYS A 169 -14.93 4.27 13.72
N GLN A 170 -13.71 4.79 13.87
CA GLN A 170 -13.42 5.91 14.77
C GLN A 170 -14.05 7.23 14.32
N MET A 171 -14.22 7.44 13.00
CA MET A 171 -14.82 8.68 12.49
C MET A 171 -16.26 8.89 12.98
N ASN A 172 -16.94 7.83 13.46
CA ASN A 172 -18.26 7.83 14.10
C ASN A 172 -19.21 8.90 13.55
N ARG A 173 -19.33 8.97 12.22
CA ARG A 173 -20.19 9.96 11.59
C ARG A 173 -21.62 9.46 11.73
N PRO A 174 -22.52 10.21 12.39
CA PRO A 174 -23.93 9.85 12.35
C PRO A 174 -24.34 9.77 10.89
N VAL A 175 -24.98 8.66 10.52
CA VAL A 175 -25.62 8.55 9.21
C VAL A 175 -26.79 9.51 9.26
N THR A 176 -26.60 10.72 8.74
CA THR A 176 -27.75 11.54 8.38
C THR A 176 -28.37 10.87 7.17
N ASP A 177 -29.65 10.51 7.29
CA ASP A 177 -30.39 9.98 6.16
C ASP A 177 -30.23 10.95 4.99
N PRO A 178 -29.64 10.49 3.88
CA PRO A 178 -29.44 11.38 2.76
C PRO A 178 -30.81 11.76 2.22
N LEU A 179 -30.99 13.06 1.90
CA LEU A 179 -32.22 13.58 1.31
C LEU A 179 -32.64 12.81 0.05
N LEU A 180 -31.68 12.15 -0.63
CA LEU A 180 -31.89 11.27 -1.77
C LEU A 180 -31.07 9.98 -1.63
N PRO A 181 -31.58 8.83 -2.10
CA PRO A 181 -30.80 7.59 -2.22
C PRO A 181 -29.48 7.84 -2.94
N THR A 182 -28.37 7.30 -2.42
CA THR A 182 -27.02 7.48 -3.01
C THR A 182 -26.45 6.14 -3.45
N TYR A 183 -26.08 6.04 -4.74
CA TYR A 183 -25.45 4.86 -5.34
C TYR A 183 -23.96 5.11 -5.55
N LEU A 184 -23.09 4.25 -5.02
CA LEU A 184 -21.65 4.25 -5.28
C LEU A 184 -21.30 3.15 -6.28
N ILE A 185 -20.81 3.53 -7.45
CA ILE A 185 -20.31 2.63 -8.48
C ILE A 185 -18.79 2.69 -8.43
N ALA A 186 -18.13 1.61 -8.04
CA ALA A 186 -16.67 1.54 -7.88
C ALA A 186 -16.05 0.39 -8.69
N PRO A 187 -16.00 0.50 -10.04
CA PRO A 187 -15.50 -0.58 -10.88
C PRO A 187 -13.99 -0.79 -10.72
N SER A 188 -13.56 -2.05 -10.87
CA SER A 188 -12.16 -2.39 -11.09
C SER A 188 -11.70 -1.99 -12.51
N TRP A 189 -10.46 -2.33 -12.87
CA TRP A 189 -9.81 -1.86 -14.11
C TRP A 189 -9.58 -2.95 -15.16
N PHE A 190 -10.00 -4.19 -14.92
CA PHE A 190 -9.76 -5.30 -15.85
C PHE A 190 -10.60 -5.16 -17.13
N SER A 191 -10.18 -5.83 -18.21
CA SER A 191 -10.91 -5.78 -19.48
C SER A 191 -12.30 -6.41 -19.36
N GLY A 192 -13.33 -5.73 -19.85
CA GLY A 192 -14.72 -6.14 -19.66
C GLY A 192 -15.32 -5.75 -18.31
N CYS A 193 -14.64 -4.92 -17.51
CA CYS A 193 -15.24 -4.31 -16.33
C CYS A 193 -16.44 -3.41 -16.71
N ILE A 194 -17.21 -2.97 -15.71
CA ILE A 194 -18.43 -2.17 -15.89
C ILE A 194 -18.19 -0.94 -16.79
N PHE A 195 -17.02 -0.31 -16.72
CA PHE A 195 -16.65 0.82 -17.58
C PHE A 195 -16.63 0.49 -19.07
N GLU A 196 -16.33 -0.75 -19.43
CA GLU A 196 -16.29 -1.21 -20.83
C GLU A 196 -17.58 -1.91 -21.25
N SER A 197 -18.36 -2.44 -20.30
CA SER A 197 -19.54 -3.25 -20.62
C SER A 197 -20.84 -2.45 -20.64
N CYS A 198 -21.15 -1.69 -19.58
CA CYS A 198 -22.50 -1.14 -19.41
C CYS A 198 -22.57 0.21 -18.68
N MET A 199 -21.44 0.86 -18.38
CA MET A 199 -21.44 2.08 -17.57
C MET A 199 -22.31 3.20 -18.12
N GLU A 200 -22.22 3.50 -19.42
CA GLU A 200 -22.98 4.61 -20.03
C GLU A 200 -24.50 4.34 -19.95
N ALA A 201 -24.92 3.12 -20.28
CA ALA A 201 -26.32 2.71 -20.17
C ALA A 201 -26.81 2.74 -18.72
N LEU A 202 -26.00 2.26 -17.77
CA LEU A 202 -26.33 2.29 -16.34
C LEU A 202 -26.49 3.73 -15.83
N LEU A 203 -25.57 4.63 -16.18
CA LEU A 203 -25.65 6.04 -15.79
C LEU A 203 -26.87 6.73 -16.41
N ALA A 204 -27.19 6.44 -17.67
CA ALA A 204 -28.38 7.00 -18.32
C ALA A 204 -29.70 6.57 -17.65
N GLN A 205 -29.77 5.34 -17.12
CA GLN A 205 -30.93 4.90 -16.35
C GLN A 205 -30.99 5.58 -14.98
N LEU A 206 -29.87 5.64 -14.26
CA LEU A 206 -29.81 6.24 -12.93
C LEU A 206 -30.03 7.76 -12.94
N SER A 207 -29.64 8.46 -14.01
CA SER A 207 -29.85 9.92 -14.14
C SER A 207 -31.33 10.32 -14.25
N SER A 208 -32.20 9.38 -14.60
CA SER A 208 -33.66 9.60 -14.65
C SER A 208 -34.35 9.50 -13.27
N MET A 209 -33.63 9.03 -12.25
CA MET A 209 -34.18 8.79 -10.91
C MET A 209 -33.80 9.93 -9.95
N PRO A 210 -34.62 10.23 -8.92
CA PRO A 210 -34.27 11.17 -7.86
C PRO A 210 -33.23 10.53 -6.91
N CYS A 211 -32.00 10.37 -7.39
CA CYS A 211 -30.91 9.76 -6.66
C CYS A 211 -29.59 10.48 -6.92
N ARG A 212 -28.62 10.27 -6.04
CA ARG A 212 -27.25 10.73 -6.22
C ARG A 212 -26.40 9.55 -6.68
N VAL A 213 -25.65 9.72 -7.77
CA VAL A 213 -24.70 8.71 -8.23
C VAL A 213 -23.27 9.19 -8.01
N LEU A 214 -22.44 8.34 -7.41
CA LEU A 214 -21.01 8.55 -7.21
C LEU A 214 -20.24 7.49 -7.98
N VAL A 215 -19.41 7.91 -8.93
CA VAL A 215 -18.54 7.02 -9.69
C VAL A 215 -17.12 7.14 -9.16
N ARG A 216 -16.55 6.02 -8.71
CA ARG A 216 -15.16 5.93 -8.24
C ARG A 216 -14.37 4.94 -9.09
N SER A 217 -13.68 5.47 -10.09
CA SER A 217 -12.76 4.70 -10.92
C SER A 217 -11.56 4.16 -10.15
N HIS A 218 -11.08 3.00 -10.60
CA HIS A 218 -9.76 2.53 -10.22
C HIS A 218 -8.68 3.37 -10.93
N PRO A 219 -7.62 3.85 -10.23
CA PRO A 219 -6.59 4.72 -10.83
C PRO A 219 -5.89 4.14 -12.06
N GLU A 220 -5.68 2.82 -12.08
CA GLU A 220 -5.05 2.14 -13.22
C GLU A 220 -5.93 2.18 -14.48
N TYR A 221 -7.27 2.21 -14.36
CA TYR A 221 -8.16 2.38 -15.51
C TYR A 221 -8.02 3.79 -16.09
N GLU A 222 -8.00 4.83 -15.24
CA GLU A 222 -7.82 6.21 -15.67
C GLU A 222 -6.50 6.42 -16.40
N LYS A 223 -5.43 5.78 -15.90
CA LYS A 223 -4.10 5.84 -16.49
C LYS A 223 -4.03 5.16 -17.84
N ARG A 224 -4.64 3.97 -17.99
CA ARG A 224 -4.58 3.18 -19.23
C ARG A 224 -5.57 3.66 -20.29
N TYR A 225 -6.73 4.16 -19.89
CA TYR A 225 -7.83 4.53 -20.78
C TYR A 225 -8.34 5.96 -20.52
N PRO A 226 -7.48 6.99 -20.56
CA PRO A 226 -7.83 8.35 -20.17
C PRO A 226 -8.96 8.95 -21.01
N GLU A 227 -8.97 8.67 -22.32
CA GLU A 227 -10.02 9.16 -23.23
C GLU A 227 -11.38 8.54 -22.94
N ARG A 228 -11.43 7.21 -22.74
CA ARG A 228 -12.68 6.51 -22.41
C ARG A 228 -13.23 7.00 -21.08
N PHE A 229 -12.38 7.16 -20.08
CA PHE A 229 -12.79 7.66 -18.78
C PHE A 229 -13.30 9.09 -18.82
N ARG A 230 -12.72 9.96 -19.67
CA ARG A 230 -13.23 11.32 -19.89
C ARG A 230 -14.63 11.35 -20.49
N ARG A 231 -15.03 10.36 -21.29
CA ARG A 231 -16.41 10.26 -21.81
C ARG A 231 -17.40 9.91 -20.70
N ILE A 232 -17.07 8.91 -19.88
CA ILE A 232 -17.91 8.49 -18.74
C ILE A 232 -18.13 9.65 -17.76
N LYS A 233 -17.13 10.50 -17.53
CA LYS A 233 -17.26 11.69 -16.67
C LYS A 233 -18.21 12.77 -17.20
N LYS A 234 -18.59 12.72 -18.48
CA LYS A 234 -19.52 13.67 -19.11
C LYS A 234 -20.98 13.17 -19.10
N CYS A 235 -21.19 11.89 -18.79
CA CYS A 235 -22.51 11.28 -18.59
C CYS A 235 -23.04 11.59 -17.19
#